data_AF-A0A7S2CN25-F1
#
_entry.id   AF-A0A7S2CN25-F1
#
_cell.length_a   1.000
_cell.length_b   1.000
_cell.length_c   1.000
_cell.angle_alpha   90.00
_cell.angle_beta   90.00
_cell.angle_gamma   90.00
#
_symmetry.space_group_name_H-M   'P 1'
#
loop_
_entity.id
_entity.type
_entity.pdbx_description
1 polymer ?
#
loop_
_entity_poly.entity_id
_entity_poly.type
_entity_poly.pdbx_seq_one_letter_code
_entity_poly.pdbx_strand_id
1 'polypeptide(L)'
;GRESAAGGEAAGTVRLYFPDAGSAALAQRDWKVGTPESLVPPSTRFASLSRDRPAATDRALIMVCPKASEVDSLKVVLRDVEEELNIPVIFINPELVNMGVTGFGAAGRMLREQLIDTLVNTYYLRTLEWGAVTRAYPRAFTVHQTDAAAEGGYRIVKTTERLLNSEQLDELFDELFSAGGAAGGAGASGGNGFFKSLGAFIDGFSKI
;
A
#
# COMPACT_ATOMS: atom_id res chain seq x y z
N GLY A 1 11.97 55.93 -2.62
CA GLY A 1 10.72 55.57 -1.95
C GLY A 1 10.90 54.18 -1.37
N ARG A 2 10.77 54.04 -0.05
CA ARG A 2 10.62 52.74 0.62
C ARG A 2 9.20 52.26 0.33
N GLU A 3 9.04 51.18 -0.42
CA GLU A 3 7.82 50.38 -0.35
C GLU A 3 8.06 49.25 0.64
N SER A 4 7.29 49.30 1.71
CA SER A 4 7.20 48.31 2.76
C SER A 4 5.98 47.44 2.49
N ALA A 5 6.21 46.13 2.59
CA ALA A 5 5.27 45.10 3.04
C ALA A 5 3.98 44.88 2.25
N ALA A 6 3.99 43.83 1.43
CA ALA A 6 2.91 42.85 1.46
C ALA A 6 3.47 41.62 2.17
N GLY A 7 2.95 41.34 3.38
CA GLY A 7 3.21 40.09 4.09
C GLY A 7 2.64 38.94 3.26
N GLY A 8 3.51 38.28 2.51
CA GLY A 8 3.17 37.03 1.85
C GLY A 8 2.93 35.99 2.93
N GLU A 9 1.68 35.57 3.10
CA GLU A 9 1.33 34.35 3.79
C GLU A 9 2.30 33.26 3.30
N ALA A 10 3.03 32.63 4.22
CA ALA A 10 4.04 31.64 3.84
C ALA A 10 3.35 30.55 3.02
N ALA A 11 3.62 30.53 1.71
CA ALA A 11 2.95 29.64 0.78
C ALA A 11 3.11 28.20 1.28
N GLY A 12 1.98 27.54 1.53
CA GLY A 12 1.97 26.20 2.11
C GLY A 12 2.77 25.21 1.28
N THR A 13 3.52 24.34 1.96
CA THR A 13 4.39 23.35 1.32
C THR A 13 3.80 21.95 1.38
N VAL A 14 4.12 21.12 0.38
CA VAL A 14 3.89 19.67 0.44
C VAL A 14 5.24 19.01 0.62
N ARG A 15 5.41 18.23 1.69
CA ARG A 15 6.69 17.61 2.00
C ARG A 15 6.66 16.12 1.71
N LEU A 16 7.64 15.67 0.93
CA LEU A 16 7.82 14.29 0.52
C LEU A 16 8.94 13.70 1.37
N TYR A 17 8.59 12.68 2.15
CA TYR A 17 9.50 11.92 2.97
C TYR A 17 9.94 10.67 2.23
N PHE A 18 11.25 10.53 2.06
CA PHE A 18 11.89 9.36 1.50
C PHE A 18 12.52 8.52 2.64
N PRO A 19 12.81 7.23 2.39
CA PRO A 19 13.41 6.35 3.39
C PRO A 19 14.73 6.90 3.92
N ASP A 20 15.53 7.49 3.03
CA ASP A 20 16.86 8.01 3.33
C ASP A 20 17.20 9.24 2.46
N ALA A 21 18.27 9.93 2.85
CA ALA A 21 18.75 11.15 2.18
C ALA A 21 19.24 10.90 0.75
N GLY A 22 19.78 9.71 0.46
CA GLY A 22 20.21 9.32 -0.88
C GLY A 22 19.01 9.16 -1.82
N SER A 23 17.96 8.47 -1.37
CA SER A 23 16.69 8.37 -2.10
C SER A 23 16.05 9.74 -2.35
N ALA A 24 16.07 10.63 -1.36
CA ALA A 24 15.57 12.01 -1.51
C ALA A 24 16.37 12.82 -2.55
N ALA A 25 17.71 12.76 -2.48
CA ALA A 25 18.59 13.46 -3.41
C ALA A 25 18.47 12.92 -4.84
N LEU A 26 18.32 11.59 -4.98
CA LEU A 26 18.09 10.93 -6.26
C LEU A 26 16.79 11.43 -6.91
N ALA A 27 15.70 11.47 -6.14
CA ALA A 27 14.42 11.99 -6.62
C ALA A 27 14.50 13.48 -7.01
N GLN A 28 15.18 14.32 -6.22
CA GLN A 28 15.37 15.73 -6.58
C GLN A 28 16.08 15.90 -7.93
N ARG A 29 17.14 15.12 -8.16
CA ARG A 29 17.91 15.13 -9.40
C ARG A 29 17.04 14.67 -10.58
N ASP A 30 16.40 13.51 -10.45
CA ASP A 30 15.66 12.88 -11.55
C ASP A 30 14.36 13.64 -11.86
N TRP A 31 13.76 14.31 -10.88
CA TRP A 31 12.57 15.16 -11.06
C TRP A 31 12.92 16.62 -11.39
N LYS A 32 14.19 16.91 -11.64
CA LYS A 32 14.70 18.20 -12.11
C LYS A 32 14.28 19.38 -11.23
N VAL A 33 14.25 19.16 -9.91
CA VAL A 33 13.77 20.13 -8.92
C VAL A 33 14.58 21.41 -9.01
N GLY A 34 13.90 22.56 -9.02
CA GLY A 34 14.52 23.88 -9.11
C GLY A 34 14.95 24.31 -10.52
N THR A 35 14.62 23.51 -11.54
CA THR A 35 14.85 23.85 -12.95
C THR A 35 13.54 24.22 -13.66
N PRO A 36 13.59 24.86 -14.84
CA PRO A 36 12.40 25.11 -15.67
C PRO A 36 11.64 23.85 -16.09
N GLU A 37 12.29 22.68 -16.05
CA GLU A 37 11.72 21.37 -16.43
C GLU A 37 11.27 20.55 -15.21
N SER A 38 11.13 21.19 -14.04
CA SER A 38 10.74 20.53 -12.80
C SER A 38 9.44 19.74 -12.96
N LEU A 39 9.47 18.46 -12.58
CA LEU A 39 8.30 17.58 -12.62
C LEU A 39 7.37 17.77 -11.40
N VAL A 40 7.83 18.53 -10.41
CA VAL A 40 7.07 18.84 -9.19
C VAL A 40 6.87 20.35 -9.01
N PRO A 41 5.80 20.77 -8.34
CA PRO A 41 5.57 22.19 -8.02
C PRO A 41 6.69 22.82 -7.18
N PRO A 42 6.91 24.14 -7.26
CA PRO A 42 7.89 24.85 -6.43
C PRO A 42 7.63 24.78 -4.91
N SER A 43 6.40 24.49 -4.51
CA SER A 43 6.00 24.30 -3.10
C SER A 43 6.33 22.91 -2.55
N THR A 44 6.93 22.03 -3.35
CA THR A 44 7.36 20.70 -2.92
C THR A 44 8.66 20.79 -2.12
N ARG A 45 8.72 20.09 -0.99
CA ARG A 45 9.92 19.91 -0.17
C ARG A 45 10.25 18.43 -0.10
N PHE A 46 11.53 18.09 -0.11
CA PHE A 46 12.00 16.71 -0.03
C PHE A 46 12.71 16.55 1.30
N ALA A 47 12.51 15.42 1.94
CA ALA A 47 12.94 15.15 3.30
C ALA A 47 13.30 13.67 3.44
N SER A 48 14.22 13.37 4.36
CA SER A 48 14.56 12.02 4.80
C SER A 48 13.88 11.74 6.14
N LEU A 49 13.18 10.61 6.26
CA LEU A 49 12.48 10.22 7.51
C LEU A 49 13.38 10.26 8.75
N SER A 50 14.63 9.81 8.59
CA SER A 50 15.60 9.72 9.69
C SER A 50 16.21 11.04 10.14
N ARG A 51 16.13 12.12 9.33
CA ARG A 51 16.87 13.37 9.56
C ARG A 51 15.99 14.58 9.72
N ASP A 52 14.89 14.62 8.98
CA ASP A 52 14.08 15.82 8.85
C ASP A 52 12.80 15.71 9.67
N ARG A 53 12.28 16.87 10.07
CA ARG A 53 11.02 17.02 10.80
C ARG A 53 10.04 17.89 10.04
N PRO A 54 8.73 17.73 10.29
CA PRO A 54 7.73 18.59 9.66
C PRO A 54 7.98 20.05 9.99
N ALA A 55 7.64 20.95 9.07
CA ALA A 55 7.70 22.39 9.28
C ALA A 55 6.30 22.96 9.47
N ALA A 56 6.16 24.06 10.22
CA ALA A 56 4.88 24.75 10.44
C ALA A 56 4.19 25.23 9.15
N THR A 57 4.93 25.36 8.05
CA THR A 57 4.39 25.73 6.73
C THR A 57 3.85 24.55 5.93
N ASP A 58 4.12 23.30 6.38
CA ASP A 58 3.66 22.12 5.67
C ASP A 58 2.14 21.99 5.77
N ARG A 59 1.51 21.66 4.64
CA ARG A 59 0.05 21.50 4.51
C ARG A 59 -0.36 20.06 4.20
N ALA A 60 0.57 19.23 3.77
CA ALA A 60 0.41 17.80 3.60
C ALA A 60 1.76 17.12 3.61
N LEU A 61 1.79 15.89 4.12
CA LEU A 61 2.96 15.02 4.05
C LEU A 61 2.70 13.82 3.13
N ILE A 62 3.71 13.45 2.35
CA ILE A 62 3.68 12.25 1.51
C ILE A 62 4.86 11.37 1.89
N MET A 63 4.57 10.19 2.43
CA MET A 63 5.55 9.16 2.76
C MET A 63 5.76 8.28 1.53
N VAL A 64 6.91 8.42 0.87
CA VAL A 64 7.25 7.73 -0.37
C VAL A 64 8.00 6.44 -0.04
N CYS A 65 7.36 5.31 -0.31
CA CYS A 65 7.91 3.96 -0.12
C CYS A 65 8.62 3.73 1.24
N PRO A 66 8.02 4.12 2.39
CA PRO A 66 8.65 3.90 3.70
C PRO A 66 8.81 2.40 3.94
N LYS A 67 9.94 1.97 4.52
CA LYS A 67 10.23 0.56 4.79
C LYS A 67 10.17 0.27 6.29
N ALA A 68 10.19 -1.02 6.60
CA ALA A 68 10.19 -1.53 7.97
C ALA A 68 11.34 -0.96 8.83
N SER A 69 12.51 -0.69 8.24
CA SER A 69 13.66 -0.10 8.92
C SER A 69 13.45 1.35 9.36
N GLU A 70 12.51 2.07 8.74
CA GLU A 70 12.24 3.48 9.07
C GLU A 70 11.02 3.66 10.00
N VAL A 71 10.38 2.58 10.45
CA VAL A 71 9.15 2.63 11.25
C VAL A 71 9.28 3.53 12.48
N ASP A 72 10.39 3.44 13.21
CA ASP A 72 10.59 4.27 14.41
C ASP A 72 10.72 5.75 14.07
N SER A 73 11.43 6.08 12.98
CA SER A 73 11.55 7.46 12.50
C SER A 73 10.20 7.99 12.00
N LEU A 74 9.45 7.16 11.28
CA LEU A 74 8.11 7.47 10.82
C LEU A 74 7.15 7.76 11.98
N LYS A 75 7.17 6.94 13.05
CA LYS A 75 6.35 7.17 14.24
C LYS A 75 6.61 8.52 14.90
N VAL A 76 7.87 8.96 14.95
CA VAL A 76 8.21 10.29 15.47
C VAL A 76 7.58 11.38 14.58
N VAL A 77 7.76 11.30 13.26
CA VAL A 77 7.18 12.28 12.34
C VAL A 77 5.65 12.32 12.43
N LEU A 78 5.00 11.16 12.53
CA LEU A 78 3.54 11.09 12.67
C LEU A 78 3.04 11.72 13.97
N ARG A 79 3.76 11.50 15.08
CA ARG A 79 3.44 12.15 16.36
C ARG A 79 3.54 13.65 16.27
N ASP A 80 4.62 14.18 15.67
CA ASP A 80 4.80 15.62 15.50
C ASP A 80 3.68 16.22 14.64
N VAL A 81 3.18 15.49 13.63
CA VAL A 81 2.03 15.90 12.83
C VAL A 81 0.74 15.93 13.65
N GLU A 82 0.49 14.89 14.45
CA GLU A 82 -0.71 14.77 15.29
C GLU A 82 -0.74 15.86 16.38
N GLU A 83 0.40 16.15 16.99
CA GLU A 83 0.53 17.12 18.09
C GLU A 83 0.56 18.58 17.61
N GLU A 84 1.23 18.89 16.49
CA GLU A 84 1.56 20.27 16.13
C GLU A 84 0.88 20.79 14.85
N LEU A 85 0.59 19.93 13.86
CA LEU A 85 0.20 20.40 12.52
C LEU A 85 -1.23 20.05 12.12
N ASN A 86 -1.73 18.87 12.52
CA ASN A 86 -3.04 18.33 12.13
C ASN A 86 -3.29 18.39 10.61
N ILE A 87 -2.31 17.94 9.82
CA ILE A 87 -2.34 17.91 8.34
C ILE A 87 -2.47 16.48 7.81
N PRO A 88 -3.01 16.28 6.59
CA PRO A 88 -3.12 14.96 5.99
C PRO A 88 -1.74 14.33 5.74
N VAL A 89 -1.64 13.04 6.03
CA VAL A 89 -0.48 12.20 5.72
C VAL A 89 -0.88 11.11 4.73
N ILE A 90 -0.17 11.06 3.61
CA ILE A 90 -0.43 10.12 2.51
C ILE A 90 0.73 9.15 2.42
N PHE A 91 0.42 7.86 2.27
CA PHE A 91 1.43 6.82 2.07
C PHE A 91 1.38 6.32 0.64
N ILE A 92 2.54 6.30 -0.03
CA ILE A 92 2.69 5.73 -1.37
C ILE A 92 3.53 4.47 -1.23
N ASN A 93 2.96 3.32 -1.61
CA ASN A 93 3.60 2.00 -1.59
C ASN A 93 4.37 1.69 -0.28
N PRO A 94 3.74 1.78 0.90
CA PRO A 94 4.41 1.50 2.17
C PRO A 94 4.76 0.01 2.33
N GLU A 95 5.99 -0.29 2.75
CA GLU A 95 6.48 -1.62 3.09
C GLU A 95 6.90 -1.68 4.57
N LEU A 96 5.94 -1.46 5.48
CA LEU A 96 6.22 -1.25 6.91
C LEU A 96 6.44 -2.54 7.70
N VAL A 97 6.11 -3.71 7.13
CA VAL A 97 6.28 -5.01 7.78
C VAL A 97 7.22 -5.86 6.93
N ASN A 98 8.29 -6.35 7.54
CA ASN A 98 9.29 -7.18 6.88
C ASN A 98 9.81 -8.24 7.85
N MET A 99 9.87 -9.49 7.39
CA MET A 99 10.30 -10.65 8.17
C MET A 99 11.71 -10.52 8.78
N GLY A 100 12.63 -9.85 8.08
CA GLY A 100 14.00 -9.66 8.56
C GLY A 100 14.16 -8.54 9.59
N VAL A 101 13.18 -7.64 9.72
CA VAL A 101 13.30 -6.42 10.55
C VAL A 101 12.27 -6.41 11.69
N THR A 102 10.99 -6.66 11.40
CA THR A 102 9.90 -6.59 12.38
C THR A 102 9.51 -7.96 12.94
N GLY A 103 9.76 -9.05 12.20
CA GLY A 103 9.36 -10.41 12.55
C GLY A 103 7.83 -10.61 12.69
N PHE A 104 7.36 -11.86 12.79
CA PHE A 104 5.93 -12.18 13.03
C PHE A 104 5.49 -12.03 14.50
N GLY A 105 6.38 -11.55 15.37
CA GLY A 105 6.14 -11.48 16.81
C GLY A 105 5.23 -10.33 17.25
N ALA A 106 5.29 -10.01 18.54
CA ALA A 106 4.50 -8.93 19.14
C ALA A 106 4.72 -7.57 18.44
N ALA A 107 5.95 -7.27 18.00
CA ALA A 107 6.28 -6.00 17.34
C ALA A 107 5.52 -5.79 16.03
N GLY A 108 5.44 -6.80 15.16
CA GLY A 108 4.70 -6.73 13.90
C GLY A 108 3.18 -6.58 14.11
N ARG A 109 2.63 -7.26 15.12
CA ARG A 109 1.20 -7.12 15.49
C ARG A 109 0.89 -5.72 16.00
N MET A 110 1.69 -5.22 16.93
CA MET A 110 1.53 -3.87 17.46
C MET A 110 1.63 -2.81 16.36
N LEU A 111 2.58 -2.96 15.42
CA LEU A 111 2.69 -2.03 14.30
C LEU A 111 1.45 -2.04 13.41
N ARG A 112 0.89 -3.22 13.14
CA ARG A 112 -0.34 -3.35 12.37
C ARG A 112 -1.50 -2.63 13.07
N GLU A 113 -1.71 -2.91 14.35
CA GLU A 113 -2.79 -2.31 15.15
C GLU A 113 -2.65 -0.79 15.30
N GLN A 114 -1.44 -0.29 15.55
CA GLN A 114 -1.20 1.13 15.84
C GLN A 114 -1.16 2.01 14.59
N LEU A 115 -0.74 1.46 13.44
CA LEU A 115 -0.49 2.26 12.25
C LEU A 115 -1.20 1.72 11.01
N ILE A 116 -1.05 0.44 10.68
CA ILE A 116 -1.52 -0.04 9.37
C ILE A 116 -3.04 -0.10 9.32
N ASP A 117 -3.68 -0.58 10.39
CA ASP A 117 -5.12 -0.74 10.45
C ASP A 117 -5.85 0.61 10.62
N THR A 118 -5.15 1.68 10.99
CA THR A 118 -5.70 3.04 11.08
C THR A 118 -5.69 3.77 9.73
N LEU A 119 -4.92 3.28 8.76
CA LEU A 119 -4.84 3.86 7.42
C LEU A 119 -6.05 3.48 6.56
N VAL A 120 -6.47 4.41 5.71
CA VAL A 120 -7.50 4.18 4.69
C VAL A 120 -6.84 3.91 3.34
N ASN A 121 -7.03 2.72 2.79
CA ASN A 121 -6.55 2.39 1.45
C ASN A 121 -7.32 3.19 0.39
N THR A 122 -6.69 4.20 -0.22
CA THR A 122 -7.33 5.04 -1.25
C THR A 122 -7.21 4.47 -2.66
N TYR A 123 -6.01 4.06 -3.03
CA TYR A 123 -5.70 3.39 -4.29
C TYR A 123 -5.01 2.06 -4.02
N TYR A 124 -5.45 1.02 -4.72
CA TYR A 124 -4.89 -0.31 -4.59
C TYR A 124 -4.88 -1.02 -5.94
N LEU A 125 -3.76 -1.65 -6.26
CA LEU A 125 -3.62 -2.55 -7.41
C LEU A 125 -2.73 -3.71 -6.97
N ARG A 126 -3.28 -4.92 -7.04
CA ARG A 126 -2.53 -6.16 -6.88
C ARG A 126 -2.89 -7.09 -8.02
N THR A 127 -1.88 -7.45 -8.82
CA THR A 127 -2.02 -8.47 -9.86
C THR A 127 -2.03 -9.86 -9.22
N LEU A 128 -2.83 -10.75 -9.79
CA LEU A 128 -2.90 -12.17 -9.48
C LEU A 128 -2.62 -12.94 -10.78
N GLU A 129 -2.20 -14.20 -10.70
CA GLU A 129 -1.98 -15.01 -11.91
C GLU A 129 -3.24 -15.15 -12.77
N TRP A 130 -4.41 -15.14 -12.13
CA TRP A 130 -5.72 -15.32 -12.77
C TRP A 130 -6.51 -14.02 -12.93
N GLY A 131 -5.97 -12.87 -12.50
CA GLY A 131 -6.77 -11.65 -12.39
C GLY A 131 -6.08 -10.48 -11.70
N ALA A 132 -6.87 -9.59 -11.10
CA ALA A 132 -6.37 -8.45 -10.33
C ALA A 132 -7.36 -7.97 -9.26
N VAL A 133 -6.85 -7.45 -8.15
CA VAL A 133 -7.63 -6.73 -7.14
C VAL A 133 -7.34 -5.25 -7.29
N THR A 134 -8.39 -4.44 -7.41
CA THR A 134 -8.26 -2.99 -7.60
C THR A 134 -9.15 -2.21 -6.64
N ARG A 135 -8.73 -0.98 -6.34
CA ARG A 135 -9.56 0.03 -5.67
C ARG A 135 -9.20 1.44 -6.16
N ALA A 136 -10.23 2.23 -6.38
CA ALA A 136 -10.14 3.68 -6.53
C ALA A 136 -11.20 4.34 -5.64
N TYR A 137 -10.78 4.90 -4.51
CA TYR A 137 -11.67 5.56 -3.55
C TYR A 137 -12.50 6.67 -4.23
N PRO A 138 -13.81 6.80 -3.91
CA PRO A 138 -14.54 6.15 -2.82
C PRO A 138 -15.12 4.77 -3.15
N ARG A 139 -14.82 4.20 -4.33
CA ARG A 139 -15.37 2.89 -4.71
C ARG A 139 -14.79 1.77 -3.84
N ALA A 140 -15.60 0.73 -3.69
CA ALA A 140 -15.23 -0.52 -3.05
C ALA A 140 -14.08 -1.22 -3.80
N PHE A 141 -13.44 -2.19 -3.14
CA PHE A 141 -12.51 -3.07 -3.82
C PHE A 141 -13.27 -3.94 -4.82
N THR A 142 -12.66 -4.15 -5.99
CA THR A 142 -13.17 -5.05 -7.02
C THR A 142 -12.11 -6.09 -7.36
N VAL A 143 -12.54 -7.34 -7.44
CA VAL A 143 -11.72 -8.45 -7.91
C VAL A 143 -12.12 -8.75 -9.35
N HIS A 144 -11.13 -8.77 -10.22
CA HIS A 144 -11.26 -8.97 -11.66
C HIS A 144 -10.63 -10.32 -12.01
N GLN A 145 -11.32 -11.11 -12.83
CA GLN A 145 -10.78 -12.33 -13.45
C GLN A 145 -10.40 -12.01 -14.89
N THR A 146 -9.26 -12.52 -15.35
CA THR A 146 -8.87 -12.44 -16.74
C THR A 146 -9.86 -13.21 -17.61
N ASP A 147 -10.43 -12.56 -18.61
CA ASP A 147 -11.39 -13.15 -19.55
C ASP A 147 -11.11 -12.60 -20.96
N ALA A 148 -10.59 -13.47 -21.84
CA ALA A 148 -10.21 -13.09 -23.20
C ALA A 148 -11.42 -12.69 -24.08
N ALA A 149 -12.64 -13.07 -23.70
CA ALA A 149 -13.86 -12.69 -24.42
C ALA A 149 -14.42 -11.35 -23.93
N ALA A 150 -13.99 -10.85 -22.78
CA ALA A 150 -14.43 -9.57 -22.24
C ALA A 150 -13.75 -8.39 -22.94
N GLU A 151 -14.49 -7.30 -23.13
CA GLU A 151 -13.91 -6.04 -23.59
C GLU A 151 -12.88 -5.54 -22.56
N GLY A 152 -11.62 -5.40 -22.98
CA GLY A 152 -10.51 -5.06 -22.09
C GLY A 152 -9.87 -6.25 -21.36
N GLY A 153 -10.29 -7.48 -21.63
CA GLY A 153 -9.61 -8.69 -21.14
C GLY A 153 -9.90 -9.09 -19.69
N TYR A 154 -10.82 -8.40 -19.01
CA TYR A 154 -11.14 -8.63 -17.60
C TYR A 154 -12.64 -8.54 -17.34
N ARG A 155 -13.13 -9.31 -16.36
CA ARG A 155 -14.49 -9.21 -15.81
C ARG A 155 -14.48 -9.13 -14.29
N ILE A 156 -15.38 -8.35 -13.71
CA ILE A 156 -15.53 -8.26 -12.24
C ILE A 156 -16.23 -9.52 -11.73
N VAL A 157 -15.62 -10.17 -10.74
CA VAL A 157 -16.14 -11.39 -10.11
C VAL A 157 -16.59 -11.17 -8.66
N LYS A 158 -16.04 -10.15 -7.97
CA LYS A 158 -16.42 -9.82 -6.59
C LYS A 158 -16.22 -8.34 -6.30
N THR A 159 -17.13 -7.76 -5.51
CA THR A 159 -17.01 -6.40 -4.97
C THR A 159 -17.13 -6.46 -3.46
N THR A 160 -16.24 -5.77 -2.74
CA THR A 160 -16.18 -5.78 -1.27
C THR A 160 -15.63 -4.47 -0.72
N GLU A 161 -16.15 -4.04 0.43
CA GLU A 161 -15.69 -2.81 1.10
C GLU A 161 -14.29 -2.94 1.71
N ARG A 162 -13.91 -4.16 2.09
CA ARG A 162 -12.61 -4.47 2.70
C ARG A 162 -11.75 -5.29 1.74
N LEU A 163 -10.44 -5.06 1.80
CA LEU A 163 -9.47 -5.84 1.07
C LEU A 163 -9.56 -7.32 1.49
N LEU A 164 -9.62 -8.22 0.51
CA LEU A 164 -9.58 -9.65 0.76
C LEU A 164 -8.15 -10.07 1.14
N ASN A 165 -8.04 -10.91 2.16
CA ASN A 165 -6.77 -11.54 2.52
C ASN A 165 -6.43 -12.68 1.52
N SER A 166 -5.26 -13.29 1.66
CA SER A 166 -4.83 -14.36 0.74
C SER A 166 -5.77 -15.57 0.75
N GLU A 167 -6.19 -16.04 1.94
CA GLU A 167 -7.10 -17.18 2.09
C GLU A 167 -8.44 -16.93 1.39
N GLN A 168 -9.02 -15.74 1.55
CA GLN A 168 -10.27 -15.35 0.89
C GLN A 168 -10.13 -15.22 -0.64
N LEU A 169 -8.93 -14.90 -1.14
CA LEU A 169 -8.65 -14.88 -2.58
C LEU A 169 -8.46 -16.30 -3.12
N ASP A 170 -7.87 -17.20 -2.34
CA ASP A 170 -7.70 -18.61 -2.68
C ASP A 170 -9.07 -19.32 -2.71
N GLU A 171 -9.95 -19.06 -1.74
CA GLU A 171 -11.34 -19.55 -1.76
C GLU A 171 -12.10 -19.07 -3.01
N LEU A 172 -11.94 -17.78 -3.36
CA LEU A 172 -12.57 -17.22 -4.55
C LEU A 172 -11.99 -17.84 -5.83
N PHE A 173 -10.70 -18.13 -5.86
CA PHE A 173 -10.07 -18.86 -6.96
C PHE A 173 -10.68 -20.25 -7.10
N ASP A 174 -10.77 -21.00 -6.02
CA ASP A 174 -11.38 -22.33 -6.03
C ASP A 174 -12.84 -22.28 -6.50
N GLU A 175 -13.63 -21.31 -6.04
CA GLU A 175 -15.01 -21.11 -6.51
C GLU A 175 -15.08 -20.87 -8.03
N LEU A 176 -14.25 -19.96 -8.54
CA LEU A 176 -14.27 -19.56 -9.95
C LEU A 176 -13.77 -20.65 -10.90
N PHE A 177 -12.79 -21.45 -10.47
CA PHE A 177 -12.11 -22.43 -11.32
C PHE A 177 -12.54 -23.88 -11.05
N SER A 178 -13.19 -24.17 -9.91
CA SER A 178 -13.86 -25.46 -9.67
C SER A 178 -15.26 -25.52 -10.29
N ALA A 179 -15.92 -24.37 -10.48
CA ALA A 179 -17.25 -24.29 -11.12
C ALA A 179 -17.23 -24.51 -12.65
N GLY A 180 -16.04 -24.63 -13.28
CA GLY A 180 -15.88 -24.92 -14.72
C GLY A 180 -16.30 -26.34 -15.15
N GLY A 181 -16.90 -27.14 -14.26
CA GLY A 181 -17.27 -28.53 -14.50
C GLY A 181 -18.68 -28.96 -14.11
N ALA A 182 -19.65 -28.05 -13.92
CA ALA A 182 -20.99 -28.43 -13.48
C ALA A 182 -22.14 -27.72 -14.21
N ALA A 183 -22.40 -28.16 -15.44
CA ALA A 183 -23.78 -28.25 -15.89
C ALA A 183 -24.37 -29.57 -15.37
N GLY A 184 -25.25 -29.49 -14.37
CA GLY A 184 -26.19 -30.56 -14.03
C GLY A 184 -25.91 -31.36 -12.75
N GLY A 185 -26.91 -31.36 -11.86
CA GLY A 185 -27.20 -32.50 -10.99
C GLY A 185 -26.70 -32.41 -9.55
N ALA A 186 -27.63 -32.48 -8.60
CA ALA A 186 -27.37 -32.66 -7.20
C ALA A 186 -26.61 -33.98 -6.92
N GLY A 187 -25.62 -33.95 -6.01
CA GLY A 187 -25.06 -35.16 -5.41
C GLY A 187 -23.55 -35.14 -5.19
N ALA A 188 -23.16 -35.28 -3.93
CA ALA A 188 -21.94 -35.90 -3.42
C ALA A 188 -20.55 -35.36 -3.83
N SER A 189 -19.87 -34.79 -2.83
CA SER A 189 -18.47 -35.01 -2.45
C SER A 189 -17.48 -35.58 -3.49
N GLY A 190 -16.43 -34.81 -3.78
CA GLY A 190 -15.20 -35.38 -4.36
C GLY A 190 -14.37 -34.40 -5.17
N GLY A 191 -13.73 -33.44 -4.51
CA GLY A 191 -12.82 -32.50 -5.19
C GLY A 191 -11.70 -32.06 -4.27
N ASN A 192 -10.87 -33.01 -3.82
CA ASN A 192 -9.76 -32.73 -2.89
C ASN A 192 -8.54 -33.60 -3.25
N GLY A 193 -8.11 -33.55 -4.51
CA GLY A 193 -7.09 -34.47 -5.06
C GLY A 193 -5.66 -34.05 -4.80
N PHE A 194 -5.25 -32.88 -5.31
CA PHE A 194 -3.84 -32.54 -5.40
C PHE A 194 -3.27 -31.96 -4.09
N PHE A 195 -3.85 -30.89 -3.55
CA PHE A 195 -3.31 -30.24 -2.36
C PHE A 195 -3.45 -31.10 -1.08
N LYS A 196 -4.50 -31.93 -1.00
CA LYS A 196 -4.65 -32.92 0.07
C LYS A 196 -3.61 -34.04 -0.03
N SER A 197 -3.27 -34.50 -1.24
CA SER A 197 -2.18 -35.47 -1.44
C SER A 197 -0.81 -34.87 -1.10
N LEU A 198 -0.59 -33.58 -1.36
CA LEU A 198 0.65 -32.89 -1.02
C LEU A 198 0.78 -32.68 0.50
N GLY A 199 -0.31 -32.31 1.19
CA GLY A 199 -0.33 -32.21 2.65
C GLY A 199 -0.10 -33.56 3.35
N ALA A 200 -0.69 -34.64 2.84
CA ALA A 200 -0.46 -35.99 3.37
C ALA A 200 0.98 -36.49 3.13
N PHE A 201 1.59 -36.11 2.00
CA PHE A 201 2.99 -36.42 1.70
C PHE A 201 3.95 -35.72 2.67
N ILE A 202 3.72 -34.43 2.95
CA ILE A 202 4.55 -33.64 3.86
C ILE A 202 4.43 -34.15 5.31
N ASP A 203 3.23 -34.49 5.77
CA ASP A 203 3.02 -35.03 7.13
C ASP A 203 3.66 -36.41 7.33
N GLY A 204 3.73 -37.22 6.27
CA GLY A 204 4.45 -38.50 6.27
C GLY A 204 5.98 -38.34 6.35
N PHE A 205 6.52 -37.26 5.81
CA PHE A 205 7.97 -37.00 5.84
C PHE A 205 8.45 -36.42 7.18
N SER A 206 7.56 -35.78 7.95
CA SER A 206 7.89 -35.20 9.26
C SER A 206 7.84 -36.22 10.42
N LYS A 207 7.44 -37.47 10.17
CA LYS A 207 7.33 -38.54 11.18
C LYS A 207 8.37 -39.67 11.02
N ILE A 208 9.38 -39.45 10.16
CA ILE A 208 10.61 -40.25 10.07
C ILE A 208 11.74 -39.43 10.69
#